data_AF-A0A914KF19-F1
#
_entry.id   AF-A0A914KF19-F1
#
_cell.length_a   1.000
_cell.length_b   1.000
_cell.length_c   1.000
_cell.angle_alpha   90.00
_cell.angle_beta   90.00
_cell.angle_gamma   90.00
#
_symmetry.space_group_name_H-M   'P 1'
#
loop_
_entity.id
_entity.type
_entity.pdbx_description
1 polymer ?
#
loop_
_entity_poly.entity_id
_entity_poly.type
_entity_poly.pdbx_seq_one_letter_code
_entity_poly.pdbx_strand_id
1 'polypeptide(L)'
;MQLDKEKFRKTLTVPSIEIPKSVIGRIIGQKTVTDATIKKLSGIKPVSNGSSDDMKRILFDPTAVDEVTKSKILVAIEKVTGIKPEFSSTDVELTYDNWDIKRCLKAVLPKELEFSGYSQVGHIAHLNLREELWPFKQIIGQLLLDKVSWVKTVVNKTDSIATEFRNFDMELLAGEPNFIAEMRERGIVYRFDFRKVFWNSRLSTEHGRIVDKLTKNSVVFDIFAGVGPFALPAVKKGVLKVFANDKNPFSTKYMAENVQLNKISTDLIDIFTLDAVDFMKQVIASQIIGQLLLDKVSWVKTVVNKTDSIATEFRNFDMELLAGEPNFIAEMRERGIVYRFDFRKVFWNSRLSTEHGRIVDKLTKNSVVFDIFAGVGPFALPAVKKGVLKVFANDKNPFSTKYMAENVQLNKIPIDLIEIFTLDAVDFMKQVIALQVVEYIAKSGDPIIFHSIMNLPAIAIEFLPHFRGLLLGQE
;
A
#
# COMPACT_ATOMS: atom_id res chain seq x y z
N MET A 1 23.34 16.33 -32.16
CA MET A 1 23.55 15.68 -33.47
C MET A 1 22.18 15.26 -34.00
N GLN A 2 21.79 15.65 -35.23
CA GLN A 2 20.52 15.25 -35.83
C GLN A 2 20.72 14.00 -36.70
N LEU A 3 19.72 13.13 -36.75
CA LEU A 3 19.73 11.92 -37.57
C LEU A 3 19.53 12.32 -39.04
N ASP A 4 20.55 12.11 -39.86
CA ASP A 4 20.46 12.27 -41.30
C ASP A 4 19.93 10.99 -41.95
N LYS A 5 18.65 11.00 -42.32
CA LYS A 5 17.95 9.84 -42.92
C LYS A 5 18.44 9.53 -44.34
N GLU A 6 18.98 10.50 -45.06
CA GLU A 6 19.47 10.29 -46.42
C GLU A 6 20.75 9.44 -46.44
N LYS A 7 21.52 9.41 -45.36
CA LYS A 7 22.68 8.51 -45.22
C LYS A 7 22.31 7.02 -45.16
N PHE A 8 21.02 6.70 -44.98
CA PHE A 8 20.50 5.33 -45.06
C PHE A 8 20.06 4.95 -46.48
N ARG A 9 20.09 5.89 -47.43
CA ARG A 9 19.75 5.62 -48.82
C ARG A 9 20.82 4.74 -49.46
N LYS A 10 20.40 3.61 -50.01
CA LYS A 10 21.28 2.67 -50.73
C LYS A 10 20.53 2.02 -51.88
N THR A 11 21.07 2.12 -53.08
CA THR A 11 20.58 1.38 -54.24
C THR A 11 21.18 -0.01 -54.24
N LEU A 12 20.32 -1.02 -54.31
CA LEU A 12 20.72 -2.42 -54.49
C LEU A 12 20.18 -2.94 -55.81
N THR A 13 21.06 -3.42 -56.66
CA THR A 13 20.67 -4.16 -57.86
C THR A 13 20.34 -5.59 -57.48
N VAL A 14 19.09 -6.01 -57.70
CA VAL A 14 18.61 -7.36 -57.38
C VAL A 14 18.17 -8.10 -58.65
N PRO A 15 18.30 -9.44 -58.71
CA PRO A 15 17.73 -10.21 -59.80
C PRO A 15 16.22 -10.06 -59.82
N SER A 16 15.65 -9.97 -61.02
CA SER A 16 14.22 -9.82 -61.23
C SER A 16 13.74 -10.62 -62.43
N ILE A 17 12.46 -10.97 -62.45
CA ILE A 17 11.78 -11.50 -63.64
C ILE A 17 10.55 -10.65 -63.88
N GLU A 18 10.34 -10.26 -65.14
CA GLU A 18 9.12 -9.59 -65.56
C GLU A 18 8.20 -10.55 -66.30
N ILE A 19 6.92 -10.54 -65.94
CA ILE A 19 5.94 -11.53 -66.39
C ILE A 19 4.55 -10.89 -66.47
N PRO A 20 3.65 -11.35 -67.36
CA PRO A 20 2.29 -10.84 -67.40
C PRO A 20 1.53 -10.99 -66.08
N LYS A 21 0.82 -9.93 -65.69
CA LYS A 21 0.00 -9.86 -64.47
C LYS A 21 -1.01 -11.00 -64.38
N SER A 22 -1.53 -11.48 -65.51
CA SER A 22 -2.51 -12.56 -65.61
C SER A 22 -2.00 -13.91 -65.08
N VAL A 23 -0.68 -14.14 -65.05
CA VAL A 23 -0.10 -15.43 -64.63
C VAL A 23 0.58 -15.39 -63.26
N ILE A 24 0.73 -14.21 -62.64
CA ILE A 24 1.38 -14.04 -61.32
C ILE A 24 0.77 -14.95 -60.25
N GLY A 25 -0.56 -15.09 -60.20
CA GLY A 25 -1.22 -15.94 -59.22
C GLY A 25 -0.77 -17.40 -59.27
N ARG A 26 -0.41 -17.90 -60.46
CA ARG A 26 0.09 -19.27 -60.66
C ARG A 26 1.54 -19.42 -60.21
N ILE A 27 2.35 -18.37 -60.35
CA ILE A 27 3.77 -18.35 -59.98
C ILE A 27 3.95 -18.22 -58.48
N ILE A 28 3.19 -17.34 -57.83
CA ILE A 28 3.30 -17.12 -56.37
C ILE A 28 2.80 -18.34 -55.57
N GLY A 29 2.16 -19.32 -56.21
CA GLY A 29 1.87 -20.62 -55.61
C GLY A 29 3.06 -21.60 -55.61
N GLN A 30 4.17 -21.30 -56.31
CA GLN A 30 5.32 -22.20 -56.45
C GLN A 30 6.38 -21.90 -55.39
N LYS A 31 6.59 -22.83 -54.46
CA LYS A 31 7.60 -22.71 -53.40
C LYS A 31 9.00 -22.41 -53.93
N THR A 32 9.41 -23.07 -55.01
CA THR A 32 10.70 -22.86 -55.67
C THR A 32 10.92 -21.40 -56.09
N VAL A 33 9.86 -20.67 -56.40
CA VAL A 33 9.93 -19.25 -56.76
C VAL A 33 9.80 -18.39 -55.51
N THR A 34 8.78 -18.62 -54.67
CA THR A 34 8.50 -17.78 -53.50
C THR A 34 9.63 -17.79 -52.47
N ASP A 35 10.26 -18.94 -52.24
CA ASP A 35 11.31 -19.10 -51.24
C ASP A 35 12.59 -18.32 -51.63
N ALA A 36 12.76 -18.04 -52.92
CA ALA A 36 13.86 -17.27 -53.48
C ALA A 36 13.56 -15.77 -53.63
N THR A 37 12.31 -15.34 -53.43
CA THR A 37 11.95 -13.92 -53.51
C THR A 37 12.49 -13.12 -52.33
N ILE A 38 12.69 -11.82 -52.51
CA ILE A 38 13.04 -10.94 -51.39
C ILE A 38 11.98 -11.05 -50.29
N LYS A 39 12.40 -11.09 -49.02
CA LYS A 39 11.46 -10.99 -47.91
C LYS A 39 10.79 -9.62 -47.94
N LYS A 40 9.50 -9.58 -47.63
CA LYS A 40 8.73 -8.33 -47.56
C LYS A 40 9.39 -7.39 -46.55
N LEU A 41 9.85 -6.24 -47.02
CA LEU A 41 10.33 -5.13 -46.20
C LEU A 41 9.29 -4.01 -46.21
N SER A 42 9.39 -3.05 -45.28
CA SER A 42 8.54 -1.85 -45.34
C SER A 42 8.67 -1.22 -46.73
N GLY A 43 7.58 -0.90 -47.44
CA GLY A 43 7.62 -0.31 -48.78
C GLY A 43 8.08 -1.19 -49.95
N ILE A 44 8.82 -2.30 -49.72
CA ILE A 44 9.35 -3.16 -50.79
C ILE A 44 8.65 -4.53 -50.75
N LYS A 45 7.94 -4.84 -51.84
CA LYS A 45 7.18 -6.08 -51.99
C LYS A 45 7.93 -7.06 -52.91
N PRO A 46 7.81 -8.38 -52.68
CA PRO A 46 8.36 -9.39 -53.59
C PRO A 46 7.87 -9.25 -55.03
N VAL A 47 6.66 -8.70 -55.22
CA VAL A 47 6.07 -8.41 -56.51
C VAL A 47 5.73 -6.92 -56.59
N SER A 48 6.24 -6.24 -57.61
CA SER A 48 6.00 -4.83 -57.93
C SER A 48 5.44 -4.67 -59.35
N ASN A 49 5.12 -3.43 -59.74
CA ASN A 49 4.73 -3.12 -61.13
C ASN A 49 5.94 -3.27 -62.06
N GLY A 50 5.71 -3.83 -63.25
CA GLY A 50 6.73 -3.96 -64.30
C GLY A 50 6.86 -2.69 -65.13
N SER A 51 7.36 -2.86 -66.35
CA SER A 51 7.53 -1.82 -67.37
C SER A 51 6.20 -1.26 -67.91
N SER A 52 5.11 -2.01 -67.80
CA SER A 52 3.75 -1.60 -68.18
C SER A 52 2.70 -2.07 -67.16
N ASP A 53 1.49 -1.53 -67.24
CA ASP A 53 0.38 -1.86 -66.31
C ASP A 53 -0.04 -3.34 -66.34
N ASP A 54 0.20 -4.01 -67.46
CA ASP A 54 -0.07 -5.44 -67.66
C ASP A 54 1.07 -6.34 -67.23
N MET A 55 2.22 -5.77 -66.86
CA MET A 55 3.40 -6.51 -66.44
C MET A 55 3.65 -6.38 -64.94
N LYS A 56 4.12 -7.47 -64.35
CA LYS A 56 4.54 -7.53 -62.95
C LYS A 56 5.98 -7.97 -62.89
N ARG A 57 6.67 -7.44 -61.89
CA ARG A 57 8.06 -7.75 -61.64
C ARG A 57 8.18 -8.51 -60.33
N ILE A 58 8.82 -9.67 -60.39
CA ILE A 58 9.16 -10.49 -59.23
C ILE A 58 10.61 -10.17 -58.87
N LEU A 59 10.85 -9.79 -57.62
CA LEU A 59 12.16 -9.44 -57.09
C LEU A 59 12.73 -10.59 -56.27
N PHE A 60 13.97 -10.96 -56.54
CA PHE A 60 14.64 -12.09 -55.92
C PHE A 60 15.72 -11.67 -54.94
N ASP A 61 15.92 -12.46 -53.88
CA ASP A 61 16.99 -12.22 -52.91
C ASP A 61 18.33 -12.58 -53.57
N PRO A 62 19.24 -11.61 -53.74
CA PRO A 62 20.53 -11.86 -54.39
C PRO A 62 21.40 -12.87 -53.65
N THR A 63 21.13 -13.13 -52.36
CA THR A 63 21.85 -14.14 -51.57
C THR A 63 21.22 -15.54 -51.66
N ALA A 64 19.96 -15.64 -52.11
CA ALA A 64 19.24 -16.91 -52.26
C ALA A 64 19.25 -17.43 -53.71
N VAL A 65 19.67 -16.61 -54.67
CA VAL A 65 19.61 -16.92 -56.11
C VAL A 65 21.01 -17.00 -56.72
N ASP A 66 21.56 -18.22 -56.70
CA ASP A 66 22.72 -18.62 -57.51
C ASP A 66 22.29 -19.12 -58.90
N GLU A 67 23.26 -19.46 -59.77
CA GLU A 67 22.99 -19.92 -61.14
C GLU A 67 22.14 -21.22 -61.20
N VAL A 68 22.31 -22.10 -60.22
CA VAL A 68 21.51 -23.33 -60.10
C VAL A 68 20.06 -23.00 -59.76
N THR A 69 19.86 -22.07 -58.83
CA THR A 69 18.53 -21.64 -58.37
C THR A 69 17.83 -20.83 -59.46
N LYS A 70 18.55 -19.97 -60.20
CA LYS A 70 18.01 -19.30 -61.40
C LYS A 70 17.43 -20.32 -62.37
N SER A 71 18.21 -21.34 -62.73
CA SER A 71 17.76 -22.37 -63.68
C SER A 71 16.49 -23.08 -63.20
N LYS A 72 16.41 -23.43 -61.91
CA LYS A 72 15.22 -24.05 -61.30
C LYS A 72 14.00 -23.12 -61.34
N ILE A 73 14.18 -21.82 -61.07
CA ILE A 73 13.12 -20.82 -61.11
C ILE A 73 12.58 -20.65 -62.53
N LEU A 74 13.45 -20.55 -63.53
CA LEU A 74 13.05 -20.41 -64.94
C LEU A 74 12.19 -21.61 -65.39
N VAL A 75 12.66 -22.84 -65.11
CA VAL A 75 11.93 -24.08 -65.44
C VAL A 75 10.59 -24.15 -64.70
N ALA A 76 10.54 -23.77 -63.42
CA ALA A 76 9.31 -23.79 -62.63
C ALA A 76 8.26 -22.80 -63.17
N ILE A 77 8.68 -21.60 -63.56
CA ILE A 77 7.78 -20.59 -64.14
C ILE A 77 7.32 -21.02 -65.54
N GLU A 78 8.21 -21.53 -66.39
CA GLU A 78 7.86 -22.01 -67.73
C GLU A 78 6.86 -23.17 -67.68
N LYS A 79 7.07 -24.15 -66.79
CA LYS A 79 6.16 -25.28 -66.60
C LYS A 79 4.73 -24.87 -66.21
N VAL A 80 4.60 -23.79 -65.44
CA VAL A 80 3.30 -23.37 -64.86
C VAL A 80 2.59 -22.32 -65.71
N THR A 81 3.34 -21.57 -66.52
CA THR A 81 2.79 -20.46 -67.31
C THR A 81 2.81 -20.70 -68.81
N GLY A 82 3.64 -21.62 -69.30
CA GLY A 82 3.94 -21.80 -70.73
C GLY A 82 4.75 -20.66 -71.35
N ILE A 83 5.18 -19.69 -70.53
CA ILE A 83 5.99 -18.54 -70.95
C ILE A 83 7.42 -18.83 -70.54
N LYS A 84 8.37 -18.64 -71.45
CA LYS A 84 9.80 -18.71 -71.13
C LYS A 84 10.24 -17.41 -70.46
N PRO A 85 10.46 -17.37 -69.14
CA PRO A 85 10.92 -16.16 -68.46
C PRO A 85 12.41 -15.91 -68.73
N GLU A 86 12.86 -14.69 -68.47
CA GLU A 86 14.28 -14.32 -68.45
C GLU A 86 14.58 -13.51 -67.19
N PHE A 87 15.76 -13.76 -66.60
CA PHE A 87 16.24 -12.94 -65.50
C PHE A 87 16.78 -11.61 -66.04
N SER A 88 16.29 -10.54 -65.45
CA SER A 88 16.85 -9.19 -65.56
C SER A 88 17.38 -8.74 -64.20
N SER A 89 17.90 -7.53 -64.16
CA SER A 89 18.28 -6.86 -62.91
C SER A 89 17.42 -5.63 -62.70
N THR A 90 17.05 -5.36 -61.46
CA THR A 90 16.30 -4.17 -61.08
C THR A 90 16.95 -3.49 -59.90
N ASP A 91 17.10 -2.16 -60.01
CA ASP A 91 17.53 -1.34 -58.90
C ASP A 91 16.39 -1.13 -57.92
N VAL A 92 16.64 -1.51 -56.67
CA VAL A 92 15.75 -1.32 -55.55
C VAL A 92 16.41 -0.33 -54.60
N GLU A 93 15.72 0.77 -54.37
CA GLU A 93 16.17 1.79 -53.45
C GLU A 93 15.76 1.43 -52.02
N LEU A 94 16.77 1.21 -51.17
CA LEU A 94 16.59 1.18 -49.73
C LEU A 94 16.70 2.60 -49.20
N THR A 95 15.70 3.03 -48.45
CA THR A 95 15.61 4.28 -47.68
C THR A 95 15.64 3.95 -46.19
N TYR A 96 15.72 4.98 -45.35
CA TYR A 96 15.67 4.84 -43.88
C TYR A 96 14.55 3.89 -43.43
N ASP A 97 13.34 3.97 -43.99
CA ASP A 97 12.18 3.18 -43.57
C ASP A 97 12.35 1.66 -43.76
N ASN A 98 13.22 1.24 -44.67
CA ASN A 98 13.49 -0.17 -44.91
C ASN A 98 14.42 -0.79 -43.86
N TRP A 99 15.14 0.02 -43.08
CA TRP A 99 16.08 -0.45 -42.06
C TRP A 99 15.38 -0.73 -40.73
N ASP A 100 15.70 -1.87 -40.13
CA ASP A 100 15.29 -2.17 -38.76
C ASP A 100 16.11 -1.37 -37.74
N ILE A 101 15.55 -1.20 -36.55
CA ILE A 101 16.14 -0.37 -35.50
C ILE A 101 17.54 -0.84 -35.08
N LYS A 102 17.82 -2.16 -35.06
CA LYS A 102 19.13 -2.67 -34.65
C LYS A 102 20.20 -2.29 -35.66
N ARG A 103 19.89 -2.40 -36.96
CA ARG A 103 20.79 -1.97 -38.04
C ARG A 103 20.98 -0.44 -38.03
N CYS A 104 19.93 0.33 -37.78
CA CYS A 104 20.05 1.78 -37.63
C CYS A 104 20.99 2.15 -36.48
N LEU A 105 20.81 1.56 -35.30
CA LEU A 105 21.66 1.79 -34.14
C LEU A 105 23.12 1.43 -34.40
N LYS A 106 23.38 0.27 -35.01
CA LYS A 106 24.74 -0.16 -35.37
C LYS A 106 25.42 0.76 -36.39
N ALA A 107 24.66 1.44 -37.25
CA ALA A 107 25.19 2.36 -38.23
C ALA A 107 25.54 3.73 -37.65
N VAL A 108 24.81 4.18 -36.61
CA VAL A 108 25.01 5.51 -36.01
C VAL A 108 25.93 5.49 -34.78
N LEU A 109 26.06 4.35 -34.11
CA LEU A 109 26.91 4.19 -32.94
C LEU A 109 28.33 3.74 -33.35
N PRO A 110 29.38 4.20 -32.65
CA PRO A 110 30.72 3.64 -32.73
C PRO A 110 30.71 2.12 -32.49
N LYS A 111 31.65 1.39 -33.10
CA LYS A 111 31.67 -0.09 -33.07
C LYS A 111 31.87 -0.65 -31.66
N GLU A 112 32.47 0.14 -30.78
CA GLU A 112 32.80 -0.19 -29.40
C GLU A 112 31.62 0.02 -28.45
N LEU A 113 30.59 0.76 -28.88
CA LEU A 113 29.44 1.10 -28.06
C LEU A 113 28.25 0.20 -28.37
N GLU A 114 27.69 -0.41 -27.33
CA GLU A 114 26.50 -1.25 -27.43
C GLU A 114 25.28 -0.60 -26.78
N PHE A 115 24.14 -0.68 -27.47
CA PHE A 115 22.85 -0.25 -26.94
C PHE A 115 22.15 -1.41 -26.20
N SER A 116 21.92 -1.23 -24.90
CA SER A 116 21.34 -2.23 -24.00
C SER A 116 19.85 -2.53 -24.24
N GLY A 117 19.18 -1.75 -25.09
CA GLY A 117 17.75 -1.91 -25.39
C GLY A 117 16.88 -0.87 -24.70
N TYR A 118 15.56 -1.07 -24.81
CA TYR A 118 14.55 -0.21 -24.19
C TYR A 118 13.45 -1.04 -23.53
N SER A 119 12.62 -0.37 -22.74
CA SER A 119 11.38 -0.93 -22.21
C SER A 119 10.23 0.01 -22.52
N GLN A 120 9.01 -0.51 -22.53
CA GLN A 120 7.84 0.24 -22.98
C GLN A 120 6.75 0.21 -21.91
N VAL A 121 6.12 1.36 -21.70
CA VAL A 121 5.02 1.61 -20.76
C VAL A 121 3.98 2.42 -21.54
N GLY A 122 2.96 1.74 -22.07
CA GLY A 122 1.98 2.36 -22.97
C GLY A 122 2.66 2.90 -24.24
N HIS A 123 2.50 4.19 -24.51
CA HIS A 123 3.13 4.86 -25.65
C HIS A 123 4.54 5.42 -25.32
N ILE A 124 5.06 5.18 -24.12
CA ILE A 124 6.34 5.71 -23.65
C ILE A 124 7.39 4.62 -23.78
N ALA A 125 8.45 4.87 -24.55
CA ALA A 125 9.68 4.08 -24.51
C ALA A 125 10.63 4.70 -23.49
N HIS A 126 11.17 3.90 -22.58
CA HIS A 126 12.10 4.38 -21.56
C HIS A 126 13.42 3.60 -21.58
N LEU A 127 14.49 4.32 -21.30
CA LEU A 127 15.88 3.88 -21.35
C LEU A 127 16.56 4.07 -20.00
N ASN A 128 17.66 3.35 -19.79
CA ASN A 128 18.67 3.64 -18.78
C ASN A 128 20.02 3.76 -19.52
N LEU A 129 20.23 4.88 -20.19
CA LEU A 129 21.42 5.11 -21.02
C LEU A 129 22.66 5.28 -20.14
N ARG A 130 23.68 4.47 -20.42
CA ARG A 130 25.03 4.65 -19.86
C ARG A 130 25.63 5.98 -20.33
N GLU A 131 26.51 6.55 -19.53
CA GLU A 131 27.15 7.84 -19.82
C GLU A 131 27.86 7.85 -21.18
N GLU A 132 28.48 6.73 -21.58
CA GLU A 132 29.15 6.60 -22.88
C GLU A 132 28.21 6.84 -24.08
N LEU A 133 26.89 6.60 -23.90
CA LEU A 133 25.87 6.77 -24.94
C LEU A 133 25.21 8.15 -24.92
N TRP A 134 25.49 9.00 -23.92
CA TRP A 134 24.88 10.33 -23.81
C TRP A 134 25.08 11.22 -25.04
N PRO A 135 26.24 11.22 -25.74
CA PRO A 135 26.40 11.99 -26.97
C PRO A 135 25.40 11.61 -28.08
N PHE A 136 24.85 10.40 -28.02
CA PHE A 136 23.94 9.83 -29.02
C PHE A 136 22.47 9.79 -28.56
N LYS A 137 22.15 10.24 -27.34
CA LYS A 137 20.83 10.08 -26.71
C LYS A 137 19.66 10.59 -27.55
N GLN A 138 19.83 11.74 -28.21
CA GLN A 138 18.81 12.35 -29.07
C GLN A 138 18.59 11.53 -30.35
N ILE A 139 19.65 10.96 -30.92
CA ILE A 139 19.55 10.08 -32.10
C ILE A 139 18.90 8.76 -31.73
N ILE A 140 19.30 8.15 -30.61
CA ILE A 140 18.68 6.94 -30.09
C ILE A 140 17.19 7.19 -29.82
N GLY A 141 16.86 8.32 -29.21
CA GLY A 141 15.49 8.78 -29.00
C GLY A 141 14.70 8.86 -30.30
N GLN A 142 15.22 9.58 -31.30
CA GLN A 142 14.55 9.73 -32.60
C GLN A 142 14.39 8.38 -33.32
N LEU A 143 15.38 7.50 -33.28
CA LEU A 143 15.30 6.16 -33.88
C LEU A 143 14.18 5.32 -33.25
N LEU A 144 14.04 5.37 -31.93
CA LEU A 144 12.96 4.66 -31.23
C LEU A 144 11.59 5.24 -31.58
N LEU A 145 11.47 6.56 -31.63
CA LEU A 145 10.24 7.24 -32.02
C LEU A 145 9.82 6.88 -33.45
N ASP A 146 10.76 6.88 -34.39
CA ASP A 146 10.49 6.61 -35.81
C ASP A 146 10.19 5.13 -36.09
N LYS A 147 10.86 4.20 -35.38
CA LYS A 147 10.82 2.76 -35.69
C LYS A 147 9.84 1.95 -34.84
N VAL A 148 9.39 2.47 -33.71
CA VAL A 148 8.47 1.76 -32.80
C VAL A 148 7.08 2.38 -32.92
N SER A 149 6.21 1.76 -33.71
CA SER A 149 4.94 2.33 -34.18
C SER A 149 3.99 2.89 -33.11
N TRP A 150 4.04 2.36 -31.88
CA TRP A 150 3.16 2.78 -30.77
C TRP A 150 3.79 3.81 -29.84
N VAL A 151 5.07 4.12 -30.04
CA VAL A 151 5.81 5.05 -29.20
C VAL A 151 5.58 6.47 -29.69
N LYS A 152 5.21 7.36 -28.76
CA LYS A 152 5.08 8.81 -29.03
C LYS A 152 6.02 9.66 -28.18
N THR A 153 6.59 9.05 -27.14
CA THR A 153 7.44 9.72 -26.16
C THR A 153 8.59 8.79 -25.80
N VAL A 154 9.82 9.28 -25.94
CA VAL A 154 11.03 8.52 -25.59
C VAL A 154 11.76 9.24 -24.48
N VAL A 155 12.05 8.54 -23.39
CA VAL A 155 12.66 9.12 -22.19
C VAL A 155 13.87 8.31 -21.72
N ASN A 156 14.81 8.99 -21.06
CA ASN A 156 15.85 8.37 -20.27
C ASN A 156 15.51 8.50 -18.78
N LYS A 157 15.60 7.41 -18.02
CA LYS A 157 15.55 7.47 -16.56
C LYS A 157 16.91 7.92 -16.04
N THR A 158 16.93 8.93 -15.19
CA THR A 158 18.17 9.39 -14.53
C THR A 158 18.33 8.68 -13.18
N ASP A 159 19.57 8.32 -12.82
CA ASP A 159 19.92 7.32 -11.79
C ASP A 159 19.71 7.75 -10.32
N SER A 160 18.49 8.12 -9.94
CA SER A 160 18.15 8.25 -8.52
C SER A 160 16.84 7.51 -8.19
N ILE A 161 16.97 6.25 -7.72
CA ILE A 161 15.89 5.57 -6.95
C ILE A 161 15.85 6.14 -5.50
N ALA A 162 16.35 7.37 -5.29
CA ALA A 162 16.60 7.91 -3.96
C ALA A 162 15.40 8.66 -3.37
N THR A 163 14.24 8.66 -4.03
CA THR A 163 13.04 9.30 -3.49
C THR A 163 12.22 8.30 -2.68
N GLU A 164 11.61 8.77 -1.58
CA GLU A 164 10.73 7.99 -0.70
C GLU A 164 9.64 7.21 -1.48
N PHE A 165 9.21 7.76 -2.62
CA PHE A 165 8.15 7.21 -3.47
C PHE A 165 8.65 6.36 -4.64
N ARG A 166 9.97 6.09 -4.75
CA ARG A 166 10.61 5.35 -5.85
C ARG A 166 10.27 5.89 -7.25
N ASN A 167 10.09 7.21 -7.34
CA ASN A 167 9.86 7.90 -8.60
C ASN A 167 11.19 8.15 -9.31
N PHE A 168 11.17 8.10 -10.65
CA PHE A 168 12.34 8.36 -11.49
C PHE A 168 12.19 9.74 -12.13
N ASP A 169 13.24 10.54 -12.03
CA ASP A 169 13.38 11.68 -12.93
C ASP A 169 13.59 11.18 -14.36
N MET A 170 12.95 11.85 -15.31
CA MET A 170 12.91 11.45 -16.71
C MET A 170 13.32 12.60 -17.61
N GLU A 171 14.38 12.37 -18.39
CA GLU A 171 14.78 13.26 -19.47
C GLU A 171 14.03 12.89 -20.75
N LEU A 172 13.34 13.84 -21.37
CA LEU A 172 12.75 13.65 -22.70
C LEU A 172 13.86 13.61 -23.76
N LEU A 173 13.93 12.51 -24.51
CA LEU A 173 14.89 12.33 -25.61
C LEU A 173 14.28 12.58 -26.99
N ALA A 174 13.00 12.24 -27.19
CA ALA A 174 12.30 12.46 -28.46
C ALA A 174 10.78 12.40 -28.29
N GLY A 175 10.06 13.05 -29.20
CA GLY A 175 8.61 13.03 -29.28
C GLY A 175 7.93 14.05 -28.37
N GLU A 176 6.67 13.80 -28.05
CA GLU A 176 5.85 14.72 -27.26
C GLU A 176 6.12 14.54 -25.75
N PRO A 177 6.09 15.60 -24.93
CA PRO A 177 6.25 15.53 -23.47
C PRO A 177 5.00 14.98 -22.77
N ASN A 178 4.47 13.85 -23.23
CA ASN A 178 3.33 13.16 -22.64
C ASN A 178 3.79 11.99 -21.77
N PHE A 179 3.66 12.15 -20.45
CA PHE A 179 4.09 11.16 -19.47
C PHE A 179 2.93 10.33 -18.89
N ILE A 180 1.70 10.56 -19.38
CA ILE A 180 0.52 9.81 -18.94
C ILE A 180 0.44 8.50 -19.73
N ALA A 181 0.99 7.44 -19.16
CA ALA A 181 0.89 6.12 -19.77
C ALA A 181 -0.52 5.54 -19.61
N GLU A 182 -0.97 4.84 -20.64
CA GLU A 182 -2.13 3.96 -20.59
C GLU A 182 -1.72 2.58 -21.13
N MET A 183 -2.10 1.52 -20.43
CA MET A 183 -1.84 0.15 -20.86
C MET A 183 -2.91 -0.82 -20.37
N ARG A 184 -2.99 -1.98 -21.00
CA ARG A 184 -3.90 -3.05 -20.62
C ARG A 184 -3.12 -4.28 -20.18
N GLU A 185 -3.33 -4.74 -18.95
CA GLU A 185 -2.83 -6.03 -18.47
C GLU A 185 -4.00 -6.86 -17.94
N ARG A 186 -4.13 -8.11 -18.41
CA ARG A 186 -5.16 -9.07 -17.96
C ARG A 186 -6.59 -8.49 -17.94
N GLY A 187 -6.92 -7.68 -18.93
CA GLY A 187 -8.24 -7.06 -19.06
C GLY A 187 -8.44 -5.78 -18.24
N ILE A 188 -7.53 -5.45 -17.33
CA ILE A 188 -7.53 -4.17 -16.60
C ILE A 188 -6.77 -3.11 -17.41
N VAL A 189 -7.34 -1.92 -17.51
CA VAL A 189 -6.66 -0.74 -18.07
C VAL A 189 -6.06 0.06 -16.93
N TYR A 190 -4.78 0.39 -17.02
CA TYR A 190 -4.09 1.25 -16.08
C TYR A 190 -3.71 2.54 -16.76
N ARG A 191 -4.04 3.66 -16.13
CA ARG A 191 -3.65 5.01 -16.53
C ARG A 191 -2.92 5.70 -15.38
N PHE A 192 -1.76 6.28 -15.65
CA PHE A 192 -0.96 7.00 -14.64
C PHE A 192 0.13 7.88 -15.25
N ASP A 193 0.59 8.89 -14.50
CA ASP A 193 1.81 9.64 -14.84
C ASP A 193 3.05 8.82 -14.43
N PHE A 194 3.79 8.34 -15.42
CA PHE A 194 4.94 7.45 -15.20
C PHE A 194 6.07 8.09 -14.39
N ARG A 195 6.12 9.43 -14.29
CA ARG A 195 7.09 10.16 -13.46
C ARG A 195 6.71 10.16 -11.98
N LYS A 196 5.43 9.93 -11.66
CA LYS A 196 4.87 10.14 -10.32
C LYS A 196 4.56 8.85 -9.58
N VAL A 197 4.64 7.70 -10.25
CA VAL A 197 4.36 6.40 -9.66
C VAL A 197 5.40 5.37 -10.08
N PHE A 198 5.63 4.38 -9.23
CA PHE A 198 6.43 3.22 -9.59
C PHE A 198 5.63 2.25 -10.47
N TRP A 199 6.19 1.86 -11.62
CA TRP A 199 5.62 0.84 -12.49
C TRP A 199 6.70 -0.02 -13.15
N ASN A 200 6.45 -1.33 -13.25
CA ASN A 200 7.33 -2.26 -13.94
C ASN A 200 6.51 -3.35 -14.67
N SER A 201 6.38 -3.21 -15.99
CA SER A 201 5.64 -4.14 -16.84
C SER A 201 6.16 -5.59 -16.81
N ARG A 202 7.41 -5.83 -16.37
CA ARG A 202 7.96 -7.20 -16.24
C ARG A 202 7.30 -8.01 -15.11
N LEU A 203 6.64 -7.35 -14.16
CA LEU A 203 6.00 -8.00 -13.03
C LEU A 203 4.59 -8.52 -13.34
N SER A 204 4.05 -8.24 -14.53
CA SER A 204 2.68 -8.64 -14.92
C SER A 204 2.40 -10.15 -14.72
N THR A 205 3.39 -11.00 -15.04
CA THR A 205 3.27 -12.45 -14.85
C THR A 205 3.16 -12.82 -13.37
N GLU A 206 3.96 -12.19 -12.50
CA GLU A 206 3.94 -12.43 -11.05
C GLU A 206 2.67 -11.88 -10.40
N HIS A 207 2.22 -10.68 -10.81
CA HIS A 207 0.94 -10.12 -10.39
C HIS A 207 -0.18 -11.11 -10.64
N GLY A 208 -0.19 -11.63 -11.86
CA GLY A 208 -1.07 -12.68 -12.30
C GLY A 208 -1.05 -13.94 -11.45
N ARG A 209 0.14 -14.52 -11.25
CA ARG A 209 0.33 -15.75 -10.49
C ARG A 209 -0.21 -15.65 -9.06
N ILE A 210 -0.10 -14.48 -8.42
CA ILE A 210 -0.65 -14.24 -7.07
C ILE A 210 -2.18 -14.09 -7.13
N VAL A 211 -2.70 -13.26 -8.03
CA VAL A 211 -4.15 -13.06 -8.20
C VAL A 211 -4.84 -14.40 -8.52
N ASP A 212 -4.20 -15.27 -9.30
CA ASP A 212 -4.71 -16.58 -9.69
C ASP A 212 -4.90 -17.54 -8.49
N LYS A 213 -4.29 -17.27 -7.33
CA LYS A 213 -4.51 -18.03 -6.08
C LYS A 213 -5.69 -17.54 -5.23
N LEU A 214 -6.18 -16.34 -5.47
CA LEU A 214 -7.29 -15.76 -4.71
C LEU A 214 -8.62 -16.47 -5.02
N THR A 215 -9.56 -16.44 -4.08
CA THR A 215 -10.89 -17.05 -4.23
C THR A 215 -11.98 -16.03 -3.93
N LYS A 216 -13.23 -16.36 -4.25
CA LYS A 216 -14.39 -15.52 -3.92
C LYS A 216 -14.61 -15.27 -2.42
N ASN A 217 -13.94 -16.06 -1.56
CA ASN A 217 -14.01 -15.91 -0.10
C ASN A 217 -12.81 -15.12 0.46
N SER A 218 -11.92 -14.64 -0.39
CA SER A 218 -10.73 -13.89 0.04
C SER A 218 -11.09 -12.46 0.39
N VAL A 219 -10.49 -11.95 1.46
CA VAL A 219 -10.31 -10.51 1.71
C VAL A 219 -8.84 -10.20 1.45
N VAL A 220 -8.56 -9.15 0.68
CA VAL A 220 -7.19 -8.82 0.25
C VAL A 220 -6.76 -7.50 0.87
N PHE A 221 -5.60 -7.50 1.52
CA PHE A 221 -4.92 -6.30 1.97
C PHE A 221 -3.67 -6.11 1.10
N ASP A 222 -3.69 -5.12 0.23
CA ASP A 222 -2.55 -4.75 -0.62
C ASP A 222 -1.86 -3.52 -0.01
N ILE A 223 -0.75 -3.75 0.69
CA ILE A 223 -0.09 -2.74 1.55
C ILE A 223 0.68 -1.69 0.72
N PHE A 224 1.15 -2.08 -0.47
CA PHE A 224 1.98 -1.27 -1.38
C PHE A 224 1.38 -1.33 -2.79
N ALA A 225 0.13 -0.93 -2.87
CA ALA A 225 -0.74 -1.25 -3.98
C ALA A 225 -0.44 -0.41 -5.24
N GLY A 226 0.37 0.64 -5.16
CA GLY A 226 0.72 1.48 -6.32
C GLY A 226 -0.54 1.99 -7.03
N VAL A 227 -0.65 1.74 -8.33
CA VAL A 227 -1.84 2.08 -9.14
C VAL A 227 -2.85 0.93 -9.26
N GLY A 228 -2.65 -0.14 -8.48
CA GLY A 228 -3.56 -1.27 -8.29
C GLY A 228 -3.30 -2.54 -9.12
N PRO A 229 -2.05 -2.96 -9.42
CA PRO A 229 -1.80 -4.11 -10.27
C PRO A 229 -2.16 -5.47 -9.63
N PHE A 230 -2.30 -5.55 -8.30
CA PHE A 230 -2.94 -6.70 -7.62
C PHE A 230 -4.38 -6.39 -7.23
N ALA A 231 -4.62 -5.20 -6.66
CA ALA A 231 -5.93 -4.78 -6.16
C ALA A 231 -7.05 -4.85 -7.21
N LEU A 232 -6.87 -4.24 -8.39
CA LEU A 232 -7.94 -4.19 -9.40
C LEU A 232 -8.25 -5.56 -10.02
N PRO A 233 -7.24 -6.39 -10.40
CA PRO A 233 -7.50 -7.75 -10.82
C PRO A 233 -8.15 -8.62 -9.74
N ALA A 234 -7.78 -8.44 -8.46
CA ALA A 234 -8.40 -9.17 -7.36
C ALA A 234 -9.90 -8.88 -7.28
N VAL A 235 -10.31 -7.61 -7.37
CA VAL A 235 -11.74 -7.25 -7.40
C VAL A 235 -12.44 -7.87 -8.61
N LYS A 236 -11.86 -7.79 -9.82
CA LYS A 236 -12.45 -8.42 -11.01
C LYS A 236 -12.55 -9.94 -10.93
N LYS A 237 -11.69 -10.57 -10.14
CA LYS A 237 -11.76 -12.01 -9.85
C LYS A 237 -12.92 -12.37 -8.89
N GLY A 238 -13.52 -11.38 -8.24
CA GLY A 238 -14.70 -11.56 -7.38
C GLY A 238 -14.36 -11.93 -5.94
N VAL A 239 -13.21 -11.47 -5.42
CA VAL A 239 -12.91 -11.53 -3.97
C VAL A 239 -13.96 -10.75 -3.17
N LEU A 240 -14.11 -11.04 -1.88
CA LEU A 240 -15.14 -10.41 -1.03
C LEU A 240 -14.94 -8.90 -0.91
N LYS A 241 -13.70 -8.49 -0.65
CA LYS A 241 -13.33 -7.09 -0.42
C LYS A 241 -11.82 -6.91 -0.61
N VAL A 242 -11.43 -5.74 -1.08
CA VAL A 242 -10.02 -5.32 -1.18
C VAL A 242 -9.81 -4.05 -0.35
N PHE A 243 -8.73 -4.02 0.42
CA PHE A 243 -8.21 -2.83 1.08
C PHE A 243 -6.83 -2.55 0.47
N ALA A 244 -6.71 -1.47 -0.28
CA ALA A 244 -5.50 -1.12 -1.02
C ALA A 244 -4.88 0.16 -0.44
N ASN A 245 -3.60 0.10 -0.12
CA ASN A 245 -2.85 1.21 0.46
C ASN A 245 -1.63 1.53 -0.38
N ASP A 246 -1.30 2.81 -0.50
CA ASP A 246 0.04 3.21 -0.94
C ASP A 246 0.40 4.54 -0.28
N LYS A 247 1.67 4.69 0.12
CA LYS A 247 2.15 5.93 0.76
C LYS A 247 2.15 7.11 -0.22
N ASN A 248 2.34 6.84 -1.51
CA ASN A 248 2.40 7.86 -2.54
C ASN A 248 0.97 8.33 -2.91
N PRO A 249 0.61 9.60 -2.68
CA PRO A 249 -0.73 10.11 -2.99
C PRO A 249 -1.05 10.10 -4.50
N PHE A 250 -0.04 10.11 -5.38
CA PHE A 250 -0.28 9.97 -6.82
C PHE A 250 -0.66 8.54 -7.19
N SER A 251 -0.08 7.53 -6.53
CA SER A 251 -0.43 6.12 -6.71
C SER A 251 -1.90 5.88 -6.38
N THR A 252 -2.35 6.34 -5.22
CA THR A 252 -3.75 6.16 -4.76
C THR A 252 -4.73 6.97 -5.58
N LYS A 253 -4.37 8.20 -5.99
CA LYS A 253 -5.14 9.00 -6.94
C LYS A 253 -5.36 8.24 -8.26
N TYR A 254 -4.29 7.75 -8.89
CA TYR A 254 -4.40 7.01 -10.15
C TYR A 254 -5.10 5.67 -9.96
N MET A 255 -4.97 5.02 -8.81
CA MET A 255 -5.75 3.83 -8.49
C MET A 255 -7.25 4.12 -8.48
N ALA A 256 -7.68 5.22 -7.83
CA ALA A 256 -9.08 5.63 -7.82
C ALA A 256 -9.60 5.95 -9.23
N GLU A 257 -8.79 6.62 -10.07
CA GLU A 257 -9.11 6.82 -11.49
C GLU A 257 -9.22 5.48 -12.23
N ASN A 258 -8.32 4.53 -11.95
CA ASN A 258 -8.34 3.21 -12.57
C ASN A 258 -9.53 2.35 -12.11
N VAL A 259 -9.99 2.48 -10.86
CA VAL A 259 -11.25 1.86 -10.39
C VAL A 259 -12.42 2.30 -11.27
N GLN A 260 -12.53 3.61 -11.51
CA GLN A 260 -13.57 4.18 -12.37
C GLN A 260 -13.41 3.72 -13.83
N LEU A 261 -12.19 3.79 -14.37
CA LEU A 261 -11.87 3.40 -15.74
C LEU A 261 -12.25 1.95 -16.04
N ASN A 262 -12.09 1.07 -15.04
CA ASN A 262 -12.40 -0.35 -15.16
C ASN A 262 -13.82 -0.71 -14.71
N LYS A 263 -14.67 0.27 -14.37
CA LYS A 263 -16.04 0.04 -13.90
C LYS A 263 -16.07 -0.94 -12.72
N ILE A 264 -15.21 -0.71 -11.73
CA ILE A 264 -15.19 -1.46 -10.48
C ILE A 264 -16.07 -0.72 -9.47
N SER A 265 -16.93 -1.44 -8.76
CA SER A 265 -17.74 -0.85 -7.69
C SER A 265 -16.84 -0.40 -6.54
N THR A 266 -17.05 0.82 -6.05
CA THR A 266 -16.34 1.38 -4.89
C THR A 266 -16.62 0.59 -3.61
N ASP A 267 -17.75 -0.09 -3.52
CA ASP A 267 -18.09 -0.91 -2.34
C ASP A 267 -17.18 -2.14 -2.18
N LEU A 268 -16.49 -2.55 -3.25
CA LEU A 268 -15.60 -3.72 -3.26
C LEU A 268 -14.13 -3.37 -2.97
N ILE A 269 -13.77 -2.08 -2.94
CA ILE A 269 -12.39 -1.65 -2.74
C ILE A 269 -12.31 -0.35 -1.94
N ASP A 270 -11.60 -0.40 -0.82
CA ASP A 270 -11.26 0.79 -0.03
C ASP A 270 -9.80 1.17 -0.31
N ILE A 271 -9.56 2.45 -0.62
CA ILE A 271 -8.22 2.97 -0.97
C ILE A 271 -7.73 3.90 0.13
N PHE A 272 -6.51 3.65 0.61
CA PHE A 272 -5.87 4.40 1.70
C PHE A 272 -4.55 5.02 1.23
N THR A 273 -4.23 6.20 1.77
CA THR A 273 -2.94 6.86 1.56
C THR A 273 -2.22 7.00 2.89
N LEU A 274 -1.67 5.89 3.40
CA LEU A 274 -1.00 5.81 4.69
C LEU A 274 0.40 5.22 4.55
N ASP A 275 1.27 5.48 5.53
CA ASP A 275 2.46 4.66 5.70
C ASP A 275 2.04 3.20 5.93
N ALA A 276 2.85 2.25 5.43
CA ALA A 276 2.52 0.83 5.53
C ALA A 276 2.35 0.36 6.98
N VAL A 277 3.14 0.88 7.92
CA VAL A 277 3.02 0.52 9.33
C VAL A 277 1.70 1.02 9.91
N ASP A 278 1.30 2.23 9.56
CA ASP A 278 0.03 2.82 10.01
C ASP A 278 -1.16 2.08 9.40
N PHE A 279 -1.10 1.74 8.11
CA PHE A 279 -2.13 0.92 7.46
C PHE A 279 -2.30 -0.44 8.15
N MET A 280 -1.20 -1.11 8.50
CA MET A 280 -1.26 -2.39 9.23
C MET A 280 -1.88 -2.24 10.62
N LYS A 281 -1.50 -1.21 11.38
CA LYS A 281 -2.00 -0.98 12.75
C LYS A 281 -3.45 -0.51 12.78
N GLN A 282 -3.82 0.42 11.91
CA GLN A 282 -5.13 1.06 11.94
C GLN A 282 -6.17 0.25 11.17
N VAL A 283 -5.84 -0.23 9.96
CA VAL A 283 -6.81 -0.89 9.08
C VAL A 283 -6.77 -2.40 9.28
N ILE A 284 -5.61 -3.03 9.11
CA ILE A 284 -5.54 -4.51 9.17
C ILE A 284 -5.88 -5.02 10.58
N ALA A 285 -5.33 -4.42 11.63
CA ALA A 285 -5.63 -4.86 12.99
C ALA A 285 -7.10 -4.63 13.37
N SER A 286 -7.70 -3.51 12.95
CA SER A 286 -9.14 -3.25 13.09
C SER A 286 -9.98 -4.35 12.44
N GLN A 287 -9.71 -4.63 11.16
CA GLN A 287 -10.49 -5.59 10.37
C GLN A 287 -10.29 -7.04 10.82
N ILE A 288 -9.08 -7.42 11.26
CA ILE A 288 -8.78 -8.80 11.65
C ILE A 288 -9.05 -9.03 13.14
N ILE A 289 -8.42 -8.26 14.03
CA ILE A 289 -8.45 -8.50 15.47
C ILE A 289 -9.75 -7.94 16.06
N GLY A 290 -10.09 -6.70 15.69
CA GLY A 290 -11.29 -6.04 16.16
C GLY A 290 -12.55 -6.84 15.82
N GLN A 291 -12.71 -7.19 14.54
CA GLN A 291 -13.88 -7.96 14.10
C GLN A 291 -13.92 -9.37 14.70
N LEU A 292 -12.78 -10.07 14.77
CA LEU A 292 -12.74 -11.40 15.38
C LEU A 292 -13.18 -11.38 16.84
N LEU A 293 -12.77 -10.38 17.62
CA LEU A 293 -13.16 -10.26 19.01
C LEU A 293 -14.66 -9.97 19.16
N LEU A 294 -15.23 -9.11 18.31
CA LEU A 294 -16.68 -8.88 18.28
C LEU A 294 -17.46 -10.15 17.92
N ASP A 295 -16.99 -10.92 16.94
CA ASP A 295 -17.66 -12.14 16.48
C ASP A 295 -17.57 -13.28 17.51
N LYS A 296 -16.45 -13.39 18.25
CA LYS A 296 -16.20 -14.49 19.18
C LYS A 296 -16.62 -14.18 20.61
N VAL A 297 -16.71 -12.91 21.00
CA VAL A 297 -17.01 -12.48 22.36
C VAL A 297 -18.27 -11.61 22.34
N SER A 298 -19.42 -12.27 22.31
CA SER A 298 -20.74 -11.65 22.06
C SER A 298 -21.16 -10.52 23.00
N TRP A 299 -20.55 -10.42 24.19
CA TRP A 299 -20.82 -9.34 25.15
C TRP A 299 -19.93 -8.11 24.95
N VAL A 300 -18.86 -8.21 24.15
CA VAL A 300 -17.99 -7.08 23.79
C VAL A 300 -18.64 -6.30 22.66
N LYS A 301 -18.82 -4.99 22.87
CA LYS A 301 -19.38 -4.06 21.87
C LYS A 301 -18.36 -3.11 21.27
N THR A 302 -17.21 -2.97 21.94
CA THR A 302 -16.18 -1.99 21.61
C THR A 302 -14.82 -2.62 21.90
N VAL A 303 -13.96 -2.66 20.89
CA VAL A 303 -12.58 -3.13 20.99
C VAL A 303 -11.67 -1.93 20.83
N VAL A 304 -10.77 -1.71 21.79
CA VAL A 304 -9.83 -0.59 21.78
C VAL A 304 -8.40 -1.09 21.96
N ASN A 305 -7.46 -0.38 21.35
CA ASN A 305 -6.03 -0.52 21.60
C ASN A 305 -5.59 0.55 22.62
N LYS A 306 -4.88 0.13 23.67
CA LYS A 306 -4.23 1.05 24.62
C LYS A 306 -2.90 1.46 24.01
N THR A 307 -2.69 2.75 23.76
CA THR A 307 -1.38 3.22 23.30
C THR A 307 -0.40 3.27 24.48
N ASP A 308 0.89 3.09 24.21
CA ASP A 308 1.94 3.12 25.24
C ASP A 308 2.20 4.53 25.83
N SER A 309 1.53 5.56 25.32
CA SER A 309 1.60 6.92 25.85
C SER A 309 0.69 7.08 27.06
N ILE A 310 1.27 7.18 28.25
CA ILE A 310 0.58 7.78 29.40
C ILE A 310 0.44 9.27 29.08
N ALA A 311 -0.77 9.68 28.69
CA ALA A 311 -0.99 10.98 28.06
C ALA A 311 -0.97 12.16 29.04
N THR A 312 -1.13 11.91 30.35
CA THR A 312 -1.38 12.98 31.34
C THR A 312 -0.87 12.62 32.74
N GLU A 313 -0.76 13.63 33.61
CA GLU A 313 -0.51 13.46 35.05
C GLU A 313 -1.55 12.57 35.76
N PHE A 314 -2.73 12.37 35.14
CA PHE A 314 -3.82 11.52 35.64
C PHE A 314 -3.73 10.06 35.20
N ARG A 315 -2.66 9.67 34.50
CA ARG A 315 -2.41 8.29 34.03
C ARG A 315 -3.47 7.75 33.06
N ASN A 316 -4.08 8.64 32.29
CA ASN A 316 -4.98 8.28 31.21
C ASN A 316 -4.18 7.75 30.01
N PHE A 317 -4.68 6.68 29.40
CA PHE A 317 -4.15 6.15 28.14
C PHE A 317 -4.94 6.73 26.97
N ASP A 318 -4.26 7.09 25.89
CA ASP A 318 -4.96 7.29 24.63
C ASP A 318 -5.46 5.93 24.13
N MET A 319 -6.69 5.94 23.64
CA MET A 319 -7.38 4.74 23.17
C MET A 319 -7.70 4.90 21.71
N GLU A 320 -7.26 3.94 20.90
CA GLU A 320 -7.63 3.83 19.50
C GLU A 320 -8.79 2.83 19.37
N LEU A 321 -9.88 3.23 18.71
CA LEU A 321 -11.00 2.34 18.43
C LEU A 321 -10.60 1.35 17.32
N LEU A 322 -10.53 0.06 17.65
CA LEU A 322 -10.26 -1.00 16.68
C LEU A 322 -11.53 -1.51 16.01
N ALA A 323 -12.62 -1.72 16.75
CA ALA A 323 -13.89 -2.16 16.17
C ALA A 323 -15.08 -1.90 17.11
N GLY A 324 -16.27 -1.83 16.53
CA GLY A 324 -17.53 -1.70 17.26
C GLY A 324 -17.95 -0.25 17.49
N GLU A 325 -18.81 -0.03 18.48
CA GLU A 325 -19.35 1.29 18.76
C GLU A 325 -18.32 2.17 19.50
N PRO A 326 -18.22 3.48 19.22
CA PRO A 326 -17.32 4.41 19.91
C PRO A 326 -17.80 4.74 21.35
N ASN A 327 -18.16 3.71 22.13
CA ASN A 327 -18.57 3.81 23.51
C ASN A 327 -17.45 3.33 24.45
N PHE A 328 -16.88 4.27 25.19
CA PHE A 328 -15.76 4.00 26.11
C PHE A 328 -16.21 3.89 27.57
N ILE A 329 -17.52 3.95 27.83
CA ILE A 329 -18.07 3.70 29.16
C ILE A 329 -18.08 2.19 29.39
N ALA A 330 -17.23 1.75 30.31
CA ALA A 330 -17.18 0.38 30.76
C ALA A 330 -18.07 0.20 32.01
N GLU A 331 -18.80 -0.91 32.05
CA GLU A 331 -19.47 -1.40 33.25
C GLU A 331 -18.96 -2.81 33.54
N MET A 332 -18.56 -3.06 34.79
CA MET A 332 -18.11 -4.38 35.20
C MET A 332 -18.45 -4.67 36.65
N ARG A 333 -18.49 -5.96 37.00
CA ARG A 333 -18.76 -6.41 38.37
C ARG A 333 -17.54 -7.10 38.94
N GLU A 334 -17.08 -6.65 40.11
CA GLU A 334 -16.02 -7.27 40.88
C GLU A 334 -16.50 -7.43 42.34
N ARG A 335 -16.46 -8.67 42.86
CA ARG A 335 -16.88 -9.02 44.23
C ARG A 335 -18.24 -8.43 44.64
N GLY A 336 -19.21 -8.43 43.72
CA GLY A 336 -20.56 -7.94 43.96
C GLY A 336 -20.73 -6.42 43.81
N ILE A 337 -19.65 -5.64 43.72
CA ILE A 337 -19.67 -4.22 43.39
C ILE A 337 -19.70 -4.04 41.86
N VAL A 338 -20.55 -3.15 41.37
CA VAL A 338 -20.60 -2.73 39.97
C VAL A 338 -19.81 -1.43 39.83
N TYR A 339 -18.87 -1.38 38.90
CA TYR A 339 -18.10 -0.19 38.58
C TYR A 339 -18.48 0.28 37.18
N ARG A 340 -18.78 1.56 37.07
CA ARG A 340 -19.03 2.29 35.83
C ARG A 340 -18.00 3.41 35.70
N PHE A 341 -17.35 3.52 34.54
CA PHE A 341 -16.40 4.58 34.26
C PHE A 341 -16.08 4.73 32.77
N ASP A 342 -15.62 5.91 32.36
CA ASP A 342 -15.01 6.10 31.03
C ASP A 342 -13.56 5.61 31.07
N PHE A 343 -13.28 4.52 30.34
CA PHE A 343 -11.99 3.84 30.34
C PHE A 343 -10.83 4.71 29.83
N ARG A 344 -11.13 5.83 29.15
CA ARG A 344 -10.13 6.81 28.70
C ARG A 344 -9.77 7.84 29.78
N LYS A 345 -10.60 7.99 30.81
CA LYS A 345 -10.53 9.10 31.78
C LYS A 345 -10.08 8.66 33.16
N VAL A 346 -10.02 7.37 33.42
CA VAL A 346 -9.62 6.81 34.71
C VAL A 346 -8.64 5.66 34.51
N PHE A 347 -7.77 5.45 35.50
CA PHE A 347 -6.94 4.25 35.55
C PHE A 347 -7.75 3.06 36.05
N TRP A 348 -7.75 1.96 35.30
CA TRP A 348 -8.36 0.70 35.72
C TRP A 348 -7.59 -0.52 35.21
N ASN A 349 -7.42 -1.53 36.09
CA ASN A 349 -6.78 -2.80 35.76
C ASN A 349 -7.46 -3.98 36.47
N SER A 350 -8.28 -4.73 35.73
CA SER A 350 -9.03 -5.89 36.26
C SER A 350 -8.14 -7.03 36.79
N ARG A 351 -6.84 -7.08 36.43
CA ARG A 351 -5.89 -8.08 36.97
C ARG A 351 -5.57 -7.86 38.45
N LEU A 352 -5.85 -6.66 38.99
CA LEU A 352 -5.62 -6.34 40.40
C LEU A 352 -6.76 -6.79 41.31
N SER A 353 -7.84 -7.35 40.77
CA SER A 353 -9.04 -7.74 41.53
C SER A 353 -8.76 -8.70 42.70
N THR A 354 -7.83 -9.64 42.52
CA THR A 354 -7.38 -10.53 43.60
C THR A 354 -6.73 -9.75 44.74
N GLU A 355 -5.87 -8.77 44.43
CA GLU A 355 -5.18 -7.95 45.42
C GLU A 355 -6.13 -6.96 46.11
N HIS A 356 -7.07 -6.35 45.37
CA HIS A 356 -8.14 -5.54 45.96
C HIS A 356 -8.86 -6.32 47.04
N GLY A 357 -9.25 -7.54 46.68
CA GLY A 357 -9.86 -8.49 47.56
C GLY A 357 -9.07 -8.81 48.82
N ARG A 358 -7.81 -9.21 48.65
CA ARG A 358 -6.92 -9.58 49.75
C ARG A 358 -6.74 -8.47 50.78
N ILE A 359 -6.69 -7.21 50.36
CA ILE A 359 -6.60 -6.06 51.26
C ILE A 359 -7.93 -5.82 51.97
N VAL A 360 -9.05 -5.81 51.25
CA VAL A 360 -10.39 -5.65 51.82
C VAL A 360 -10.68 -6.76 52.84
N ASP A 361 -10.24 -7.99 52.58
CA ASP A 361 -10.42 -9.16 53.45
C ASP A 361 -9.69 -9.02 54.82
N LYS A 362 -8.73 -8.10 54.95
CA LYS A 362 -8.07 -7.79 56.24
C LYS A 362 -8.79 -6.73 57.08
N LEU A 363 -9.72 -5.98 56.50
CA LEU A 363 -10.45 -4.92 57.21
C LEU A 363 -11.47 -5.52 58.19
N THR A 364 -11.82 -4.78 59.24
CA THR A 364 -12.76 -5.23 60.27
C THR A 364 -13.86 -4.18 60.49
N LYS A 365 -14.89 -4.53 61.27
CA LYS A 365 -15.95 -3.58 61.65
C LYS A 365 -15.46 -2.38 62.47
N ASN A 366 -14.24 -2.44 63.00
CA ASN A 366 -13.59 -1.36 63.75
C ASN A 366 -12.62 -0.55 62.86
N SER A 367 -12.54 -0.84 61.57
CA SER A 367 -11.61 -0.19 60.66
C SER A 367 -12.13 1.19 60.22
N VAL A 368 -11.27 2.19 60.21
CA VAL A 368 -11.45 3.45 59.45
C VAL A 368 -10.44 3.43 58.31
N VAL A 369 -10.91 3.63 57.08
CA VAL A 369 -10.10 3.44 55.87
C VAL A 369 -9.87 4.78 55.17
N PHE A 370 -8.62 5.12 54.95
CA PHE A 370 -8.16 6.22 54.12
C PHE A 370 -7.59 5.65 52.82
N ASP A 371 -8.36 5.72 51.73
CA ASP A 371 -7.91 5.31 50.40
C ASP A 371 -7.36 6.52 49.66
N ILE A 372 -6.03 6.66 49.63
CA ILE A 372 -5.35 7.90 49.21
C ILE A 372 -5.37 8.08 47.68
N PHE A 373 -5.48 6.96 46.95
CA PHE A 373 -5.46 6.88 45.48
C PHE A 373 -6.61 5.99 44.99
N ALA A 374 -7.80 6.36 45.41
CA ALA A 374 -8.97 5.52 45.38
C ALA A 374 -9.53 5.27 43.97
N GLY A 375 -9.12 6.02 42.94
CA GLY A 375 -9.63 5.84 41.58
C GLY A 375 -11.16 5.89 41.55
N VAL A 376 -11.78 4.86 40.97
CA VAL A 376 -13.26 4.71 40.94
C VAL A 376 -13.82 3.91 42.12
N GLY A 377 -12.98 3.61 43.12
CA GLY A 377 -13.33 2.99 44.39
C GLY A 377 -13.14 1.47 44.53
N PRO A 378 -12.12 0.80 43.93
CA PRO A 378 -11.97 -0.65 44.02
C PRO A 378 -11.65 -1.17 45.43
N PHE A 379 -11.15 -0.32 46.35
CA PHE A 379 -11.03 -0.67 47.78
C PHE A 379 -12.12 0.01 48.61
N ALA A 380 -12.38 1.29 48.36
CA ALA A 380 -13.34 2.10 49.10
C ALA A 380 -14.75 1.48 49.13
N LEU A 381 -15.31 1.09 47.98
CA LEU A 381 -16.69 0.59 47.90
C LEU A 381 -16.84 -0.80 48.54
N PRO A 382 -15.96 -1.78 48.28
CA PRO A 382 -15.99 -3.05 49.01
C PRO A 382 -15.76 -2.91 50.51
N ALA A 383 -14.90 -1.98 50.95
CA ALA A 383 -14.67 -1.74 52.38
C ALA A 383 -15.97 -1.34 53.09
N VAL A 384 -16.74 -0.40 52.52
CA VAL A 384 -18.06 -0.04 53.08
C VAL A 384 -19.00 -1.24 53.11
N LYS A 385 -19.09 -2.03 52.03
CA LYS A 385 -19.93 -3.24 52.02
C LYS A 385 -19.50 -4.30 53.03
N LYS A 386 -18.21 -4.33 53.41
CA LYS A 386 -17.71 -5.20 54.47
C LYS A 386 -18.14 -4.75 55.87
N GLY A 387 -18.62 -3.51 56.02
CA GLY A 387 -19.09 -2.96 57.28
C GLY A 387 -17.99 -2.31 58.13
N VAL A 388 -16.98 -1.70 57.49
CA VAL A 388 -16.03 -0.82 58.20
C VAL A 388 -16.75 0.40 58.78
N LEU A 389 -16.14 1.08 59.75
CA LEU A 389 -16.75 2.25 60.42
C LEU A 389 -16.99 3.41 59.45
N LYS A 390 -15.95 3.75 58.68
CA LYS A 390 -15.97 4.89 57.75
C LYS A 390 -14.88 4.74 56.69
N VAL A 391 -15.16 5.23 55.49
CA VAL A 391 -14.19 5.34 54.40
C VAL A 391 -14.02 6.80 53.99
N PHE A 392 -12.78 7.24 53.87
CA PHE A 392 -12.40 8.51 53.25
C PHE A 392 -11.58 8.18 52.00
N ALA A 393 -12.13 8.48 50.83
CA ALA A 393 -11.57 8.08 49.55
C ALA A 393 -11.13 9.31 48.76
N ASN A 394 -9.88 9.34 48.32
CA ASN A 394 -9.29 10.46 47.62
C ASN A 394 -8.73 10.03 46.27
N ASP A 395 -8.87 10.88 45.26
CA ASP A 395 -8.09 10.77 44.03
C ASP A 395 -7.86 12.15 43.44
N LYS A 396 -6.63 12.43 42.96
CA LYS A 396 -6.31 13.72 42.32
C LYS A 396 -7.09 13.92 41.01
N ASN A 397 -7.45 12.83 40.33
CA ASN A 397 -8.19 12.89 39.08
C ASN A 397 -9.70 13.16 39.33
N PRO A 398 -10.24 14.31 38.89
CA PRO A 398 -11.66 14.64 39.10
C PRO A 398 -12.62 13.70 38.39
N PHE A 399 -12.20 13.01 37.32
CA PHE A 399 -13.04 12.00 36.68
C PHE A 399 -13.15 10.73 37.52
N SER A 400 -12.07 10.34 38.22
CA SER A 400 -12.07 9.21 39.14
C SER A 400 -13.08 9.42 40.27
N THR A 401 -13.03 10.58 40.92
CA THR A 401 -13.91 10.92 42.05
C THR A 401 -15.36 11.09 41.61
N LYS A 402 -15.59 11.69 40.43
CA LYS A 402 -16.92 11.73 39.80
C LYS A 402 -17.49 10.32 39.60
N TYR A 403 -16.74 9.41 38.96
CA TYR A 403 -17.22 8.05 38.74
C TYR A 403 -17.35 7.25 40.04
N MET A 404 -16.51 7.53 41.06
CA MET A 404 -16.69 6.93 42.38
C MET A 404 -18.02 7.36 43.01
N ALA A 405 -18.40 8.63 42.91
CA ALA A 405 -19.70 9.11 43.39
C ALA A 405 -20.87 8.44 42.65
N GLU A 406 -20.77 8.28 41.33
CA GLU A 406 -21.73 7.50 40.53
C GLU A 406 -21.77 6.03 41.00
N ASN A 407 -20.63 5.42 41.27
CA ASN A 407 -20.54 4.03 41.75
C ASN A 407 -21.08 3.86 43.18
N VAL A 408 -20.95 4.85 44.06
CA VAL A 408 -21.60 4.86 45.39
C VAL A 408 -23.12 4.75 45.22
N GLN A 409 -23.70 5.57 44.33
CA GLN A 409 -25.13 5.53 44.03
C GLN A 409 -25.54 4.20 43.39
N LEU A 410 -24.79 3.75 42.38
CA LEU A 410 -25.04 2.50 41.64
C LEU A 410 -25.09 1.28 42.56
N ASN A 411 -24.23 1.25 43.59
CA ASN A 411 -24.13 0.14 44.53
C ASN A 411 -24.97 0.35 45.81
N LYS A 412 -25.76 1.43 45.88
CA LYS A 412 -26.58 1.79 47.05
C LYS A 412 -25.74 1.79 48.34
N ILE A 413 -24.58 2.46 48.28
CA ILE A 413 -23.73 2.65 49.45
C ILE A 413 -24.27 3.84 50.25
N PRO A 414 -24.48 3.70 51.57
CA PRO A 414 -24.89 4.81 52.42
C PRO A 414 -23.85 5.94 52.38
N ILE A 415 -24.28 7.16 52.06
CA ILE A 415 -23.38 8.30 51.83
C ILE A 415 -22.71 8.76 53.14
N ASP A 416 -23.30 8.46 54.29
CA ASP A 416 -22.75 8.70 55.61
C ASP A 416 -21.57 7.77 55.94
N LEU A 417 -21.37 6.68 55.20
CA LEU A 417 -20.26 5.73 55.40
C LEU A 417 -19.05 5.97 54.48
N ILE A 418 -19.15 6.87 53.51
CA ILE A 418 -18.06 7.21 52.60
C ILE A 418 -18.00 8.70 52.29
N GLU A 419 -16.81 9.29 52.37
CA GLU A 419 -16.56 10.66 51.95
C GLU A 419 -15.52 10.69 50.82
N ILE A 420 -15.78 11.46 49.76
CA ILE A 420 -14.99 11.46 48.54
C ILE A 420 -14.32 12.82 48.38
N PHE A 421 -13.00 12.81 48.18
CA PHE A 421 -12.15 14.00 48.04
C PHE A 421 -11.45 14.01 46.69
N THR A 422 -11.26 15.22 46.13
CA THR A 422 -10.44 15.44 44.93
C THR A 422 -9.26 16.33 45.28
N LEU A 423 -8.30 15.78 46.04
CA LEU A 423 -7.14 16.50 46.56
C LEU A 423 -5.83 15.86 46.07
N ASP A 424 -4.76 16.65 46.09
CA ASP A 424 -3.42 16.08 46.09
C ASP A 424 -3.26 15.15 47.30
N ALA A 425 -2.52 14.05 47.14
CA ALA A 425 -2.37 13.05 48.19
C ALA A 425 -1.76 13.62 49.47
N VAL A 426 -0.81 14.56 49.35
CA VAL A 426 -0.17 15.21 50.52
C VAL A 426 -1.18 16.09 51.26
N ASP A 427 -2.01 16.82 50.52
CA ASP A 427 -3.07 17.63 51.10
C ASP A 427 -4.14 16.77 51.78
N PHE A 428 -4.55 15.67 51.15
CA PHE A 428 -5.48 14.72 51.76
C PHE A 428 -4.92 14.14 53.06
N MET A 429 -3.65 13.76 53.09
CA MET A 429 -2.99 13.27 54.31
C MET A 429 -3.02 14.33 55.42
N LYS A 430 -2.58 15.54 55.15
CA LYS A 430 -2.45 16.60 56.17
C LYS A 430 -3.79 17.17 56.63
N GLN A 431 -4.74 17.32 55.72
CA GLN A 431 -6.00 18.02 55.98
C GLN A 431 -7.12 17.08 56.38
N VAL A 432 -7.12 15.83 55.90
CA VAL A 432 -8.20 14.88 56.18
C VAL A 432 -7.76 13.80 57.15
N ILE A 433 -6.69 13.06 56.83
CA ILE A 433 -6.27 11.92 57.68
C ILE A 433 -5.93 12.40 59.09
N ALA A 434 -5.11 13.45 59.22
CA ALA A 434 -4.73 13.98 60.53
C ALA A 434 -5.94 14.36 61.39
N LEU A 435 -6.87 15.16 60.83
CA LEU A 435 -8.07 15.63 61.55
C LEU A 435 -9.00 14.47 61.94
N GLN A 436 -9.26 13.56 61.00
CA GLN A 436 -10.20 12.45 61.22
C GLN A 436 -9.66 11.43 62.22
N VAL A 437 -8.35 11.18 62.23
CA VAL A 437 -7.74 10.32 63.26
C VAL A 437 -7.97 10.89 64.66
N VAL A 438 -7.72 12.18 64.88
CA VAL A 438 -7.95 12.84 66.17
C VAL A 438 -9.42 12.81 66.56
N GLU A 439 -10.31 13.15 65.62
CA GLU A 439 -11.75 13.16 65.85
C GLU A 439 -12.29 11.78 66.29
N TYR A 440 -11.87 10.71 65.63
CA TYR A 440 -12.30 9.34 65.97
C TYR A 440 -11.67 8.83 67.26
N ILE A 441 -10.42 9.19 67.57
CA ILE A 441 -9.79 8.87 68.86
C ILE A 441 -10.56 9.58 69.99
N ALA A 442 -10.94 10.84 69.82
CA ALA A 442 -11.66 11.60 70.84
C ALA A 442 -13.10 11.10 71.07
N LYS A 443 -13.75 10.54 70.04
CA LYS A 443 -15.16 10.10 70.08
C LYS A 443 -15.36 8.64 70.50
N SER A 444 -14.36 7.77 70.37
CA SER A 444 -14.54 6.33 70.51
C SER A 444 -14.06 5.79 71.86
N GLY A 445 -14.91 5.01 72.53
CA GLY A 445 -14.52 4.15 73.66
C GLY A 445 -14.00 2.77 73.25
N ASP A 446 -14.18 2.39 71.97
CA ASP A 446 -13.77 1.09 71.42
C ASP A 446 -12.44 1.18 70.62
N PRO A 447 -11.66 0.09 70.52
CA PRO A 447 -10.44 0.06 69.72
C PRO A 447 -10.71 0.27 68.23
N ILE A 448 -10.18 1.36 67.65
CA ILE A 448 -10.25 1.67 66.21
C ILE A 448 -8.95 1.27 65.51
N ILE A 449 -9.07 0.74 64.29
CA ILE A 449 -7.92 0.42 63.43
C ILE A 449 -7.93 1.36 62.21
N PHE A 450 -6.96 2.25 62.13
CA PHE A 450 -6.80 3.13 60.97
C PHE A 450 -5.98 2.44 59.87
N HIS A 451 -6.51 2.41 58.66
CA HIS A 451 -5.83 1.87 57.48
C HIS A 451 -5.61 2.98 56.46
N SER A 452 -4.36 3.22 56.05
CA SER A 452 -4.04 4.05 54.89
C SER A 452 -3.64 3.16 53.72
N ILE A 453 -4.38 3.25 52.62
CA ILE A 453 -4.17 2.46 51.41
C ILE A 453 -3.56 3.36 50.32
N MET A 454 -2.44 2.94 49.76
CA MET A 454 -1.77 3.59 48.64
C MET A 454 -1.52 2.56 47.53
N ASN A 455 -2.35 2.52 46.49
CA ASN A 455 -2.26 1.55 45.40
C ASN A 455 -1.26 1.97 44.28
N LEU A 456 -0.22 2.74 44.64
CA LEU A 456 0.83 3.21 43.75
C LEU A 456 2.20 2.61 44.11
N PRO A 457 2.46 1.32 43.86
CA PRO A 457 3.61 0.61 44.44
C PRO A 457 4.97 1.21 44.07
N ALA A 458 5.12 1.80 42.87
CA ALA A 458 6.40 2.39 42.44
C ALA A 458 6.78 3.69 43.15
N ILE A 459 5.79 4.50 43.56
CA ILE A 459 6.02 5.84 44.16
C ILE A 459 5.44 5.98 45.57
N ALA A 460 4.78 4.94 46.12
CA ALA A 460 4.20 4.98 47.46
C ALA A 460 5.22 5.35 48.55
N ILE A 461 6.49 4.97 48.35
CA ILE A 461 7.59 5.27 49.28
C ILE A 461 7.82 6.80 49.41
N GLU A 462 7.56 7.57 48.36
CA GLU A 462 7.71 9.03 48.37
C GLU A 462 6.72 9.72 49.31
N PHE A 463 5.59 9.07 49.61
CA PHE A 463 4.56 9.59 50.49
C PHE A 463 4.77 9.24 51.97
N LEU A 464 5.61 8.24 52.27
CA LEU A 464 5.87 7.79 53.65
C LEU A 464 6.43 8.90 54.57
N PRO A 465 7.32 9.80 54.12
CA PRO A 465 7.79 10.91 54.95
C PRO A 465 6.67 11.81 55.48
N HIS A 466 5.54 11.91 54.77
CA HIS A 466 4.42 12.76 55.18
C HIS A 466 3.60 12.20 56.35
N PHE A 467 3.79 10.93 56.72
CA PHE A 467 3.22 10.39 57.96
C PHE A 467 4.00 10.80 59.21
N ARG A 468 5.27 11.24 59.07
CA ARG A 468 6.08 11.66 60.22
C ARG A 468 5.53 12.96 60.78
N GLY A 469 5.14 12.93 62.05
CA GLY A 469 4.58 14.09 62.72
C GLY A 469 3.20 14.50 62.19
N LEU A 470 2.47 13.58 61.54
CA LEU A 470 1.16 13.85 60.95
C LEU A 470 0.15 14.46 61.93
N LEU A 471 0.27 14.12 63.23
CA LEU A 471 -0.62 14.60 64.29
C LEU A 471 -0.02 15.76 65.12
N LEU A 472 1.19 16.24 64.79
CA LEU A 472 1.83 17.32 65.56
C LEU A 472 1.02 18.61 65.45
N GLY A 473 0.61 19.16 66.59
CA GLY A 473 -0.23 20.37 66.66
C GLY A 473 -1.72 20.13 66.47
N GLN A 474 -2.16 18.88 66.39
CA GLN A 474 -3.56 18.46 66.39
C GLN A 474 -3.97 17.79 67.73
N GLU A 475 -3.08 17.87 68.74
CA GLU A 475 -3.26 17.28 70.08
C GLU A 475 -4.26 18.04 70.95
#